data_AF-A0A0C3F5P8-F1
#
_entry.id   AF-A0A0C3F5P8-F1
#
_cell.length_a   1.000
_cell.length_b   1.000
_cell.length_c   1.000
_cell.angle_alpha   90.00
_cell.angle_beta   90.00
_cell.angle_gamma   90.00
#
_symmetry.space_group_name_H-M   'P 1'
#
loop_
_entity.id
_entity.type
_entity.pdbx_description
1 polymer ?
#
loop_
_entity_poly.entity_id
_entity_poly.type
_entity_poly.pdbx_seq_one_letter_code
_entity_poly.pdbx_strand_id
1 'polypeptide(L)'
;MAIVQKYACSNRSKLQKLFKSLPKCCDCLRGRASGASCRFLGCRTLNENTNEISFHWKAEEPVRRPQVFNRPITVNDIKLKAQACAEILLPVLVQERAHCERPNLIRRERELKARATCDMCKSALFALSWMCPSCGLDLCGSCAKSCCEMPGVSCASQSGLLHDLGTLRPVTRFQECELEEAIQRMERDVAEKTSSLPQNQNDSSQEPGGEVPQYSNLTLTISDFLHDWSRGLPVVVTNVLLQGRWDPQHFIDHYGSQSVTIINCETGETDNVKVEEYFRRYLHPAEYTGVWKLKDWPPQQDFRSVFPELFESFSDGVPCPDISRLNGALNLASHLPMNGISPDLGPKMYNCTGCRLINDSHGSTKLHMDITDAVNIMVWSAPDPDGKPGTALWHIWSPSASLILSQCLRLEGFNGPGHPVHSQLIYVDEDMQHRLWTKYKVRPYVIHQRPGDAVFIPAGSAHQVANKSDAIKIACDFIFVQNLHTTHRLVSEFREHRLATKWGEDVLSLYDTLYHAYQSFPSLRQVALNVTISPTSDDLSFDNQAIDHSVMAVDDSAPQAELSKRNRLASITFVPSAQGIATLIETASFFTSKGRPMAVTHPDLTSG
;
A
#
# COMPACT_ATOMS: atom_id res chain seq x y z
N MET A 1 -36.16 27.64 -0.03
CA MET A 1 -35.64 26.52 -0.84
C MET A 1 -34.29 26.08 -0.25
N ALA A 2 -33.93 24.80 -0.30
CA ALA A 2 -32.63 24.32 0.19
C ALA A 2 -31.59 24.43 -0.93
N ILE A 3 -30.52 25.20 -0.71
CA ILE A 3 -29.48 25.40 -1.73
C ILE A 3 -28.18 24.73 -1.29
N VAL A 4 -27.53 24.00 -2.19
CA VAL A 4 -26.26 23.32 -1.96
C VAL A 4 -25.08 24.25 -2.28
N GLN A 5 -24.06 24.26 -1.44
CA GLN A 5 -22.83 25.01 -1.64
C GLN A 5 -22.01 24.44 -2.80
N LYS A 6 -21.90 25.18 -3.92
CA LYS A 6 -21.16 24.76 -5.13
C LYS A 6 -19.71 25.22 -5.21
N TYR A 7 -19.25 26.05 -4.28
CA TYR A 7 -17.89 26.60 -4.30
C TYR A 7 -17.21 26.48 -2.94
N ALA A 8 -15.87 26.45 -2.93
CA ALA A 8 -15.09 26.41 -1.70
C ALA A 8 -15.38 27.64 -0.81
N CYS A 9 -15.28 27.47 0.52
CA CYS A 9 -15.54 28.54 1.49
C CYS A 9 -14.59 29.74 1.33
N SER A 10 -13.39 29.52 0.79
CA SER A 10 -12.42 30.55 0.47
C SER A 10 -12.85 31.44 -0.71
N ASN A 11 -13.68 30.93 -1.62
CA ASN A 11 -14.09 31.64 -2.84
C ASN A 11 -15.33 32.51 -2.61
N ARG A 12 -15.20 33.53 -1.75
CA ARG A 12 -16.29 34.40 -1.32
C ARG A 12 -17.00 35.16 -2.46
N SER A 13 -16.31 35.43 -3.57
CA SER A 13 -16.92 36.11 -4.72
C SER A 13 -17.92 35.21 -5.45
N LYS A 14 -17.58 33.92 -5.63
CA LYS A 14 -18.42 32.92 -6.32
C LYS A 14 -19.49 32.30 -5.42
N LEU A 15 -19.33 32.33 -4.10
CA LEU A 15 -20.38 31.88 -3.17
C LEU A 15 -21.65 32.73 -3.34
N GLN A 16 -22.81 32.07 -3.30
CA GLN A 16 -24.09 32.78 -3.23
C GLN A 16 -24.16 33.61 -1.95
N LYS A 17 -24.91 34.72 -1.99
CA LYS A 17 -25.02 35.70 -0.88
C LYS A 17 -25.29 35.01 0.48
N LEU A 18 -26.18 34.03 0.49
CA LEU A 18 -26.57 33.28 1.70
C LEU A 18 -25.39 32.54 2.37
N PHE A 19 -24.43 32.03 1.59
CA PHE A 19 -23.25 31.34 2.12
C PHE A 19 -22.10 32.27 2.50
N LYS A 20 -22.12 33.54 2.09
CA LYS A 20 -21.02 34.49 2.34
C LYS A 20 -20.86 34.83 3.83
N SER A 21 -21.96 34.79 4.59
CA SER A 21 -21.96 35.01 6.04
C SER A 21 -21.52 33.78 6.84
N LEU A 22 -21.59 32.57 6.26
CA LEU A 22 -21.23 31.36 6.98
C LEU A 22 -19.71 31.26 7.24
N PRO A 23 -19.30 30.63 8.35
CA PRO A 23 -17.89 30.41 8.64
C PRO A 23 -17.19 29.54 7.58
N LYS A 24 -15.89 29.79 7.40
CA LYS A 24 -15.02 28.98 6.54
C LYS A 24 -14.67 27.67 7.24
N CYS A 25 -14.50 26.58 6.50
CA CYS A 25 -13.97 25.34 7.07
C CYS A 25 -12.48 25.45 7.43
N CYS A 26 -11.98 24.52 8.24
CA CYS A 26 -10.60 24.45 8.72
C CYS A 26 -9.57 24.51 7.57
N ASP A 27 -9.78 23.79 6.47
CA ASP A 27 -8.83 23.79 5.34
C ASP A 27 -8.87 25.10 4.53
N CYS A 28 -10.04 25.73 4.39
CA CYS A 28 -10.15 27.05 3.78
C CYS A 28 -9.58 28.17 4.65
N LEU A 29 -9.52 27.99 5.98
CA LEU A 29 -8.89 28.92 6.91
C LEU A 29 -7.36 28.83 6.86
N ARG A 30 -6.80 27.63 6.67
CA ARG A 30 -5.35 27.39 6.57
C ARG A 30 -4.72 27.82 5.25
N GLY A 31 -5.47 28.47 4.35
CA GLY A 31 -4.98 28.91 3.05
C GLY A 31 -4.67 27.79 2.05
N ARG A 32 -5.07 26.53 2.34
CA ARG A 32 -4.80 25.34 1.49
C ARG A 32 -5.78 25.16 0.34
N ALA A 33 -6.50 26.20 -0.07
CA ALA A 33 -7.69 26.08 -0.91
C ALA A 33 -7.44 26.47 -2.38
N SER A 34 -6.85 25.55 -3.15
CA SER A 34 -7.38 25.27 -4.49
C SER A 34 -8.67 24.46 -4.32
N GLY A 35 -9.62 24.58 -5.25
CA GLY A 35 -11.06 24.35 -5.00
C GLY A 35 -11.49 23.01 -4.40
N ALA A 36 -10.69 21.94 -4.43
CA ALA A 36 -11.09 20.58 -4.04
C ALA A 36 -10.96 20.23 -2.54
N SER A 37 -10.18 20.96 -1.74
CA SER A 37 -9.92 20.62 -0.32
C SER A 37 -10.99 21.16 0.67
N CYS A 38 -12.02 21.84 0.17
CA CYS A 38 -13.04 22.42 1.04
C CYS A 38 -14.00 21.35 1.59
N ARG A 39 -14.05 21.22 2.92
CA ARG A 39 -14.90 20.26 3.67
C ARG A 39 -16.41 20.41 3.46
N PHE A 40 -16.86 21.50 2.87
CA PHE A 40 -18.28 21.81 2.65
C PHE A 40 -18.68 21.89 1.18
N LEU A 41 -17.72 21.73 0.25
CA LEU A 41 -18.00 21.78 -1.17
C LEU A 41 -18.92 20.62 -1.57
N GLY A 42 -20.05 20.93 -2.19
CA GLY A 42 -20.99 19.93 -2.71
C GLY A 42 -21.87 19.25 -1.67
N CYS A 43 -21.63 19.45 -0.37
CA CYS A 43 -22.38 18.77 0.70
C CYS A 43 -23.12 19.72 1.66
N ARG A 44 -22.61 20.94 1.95
CA ARG A 44 -23.30 21.86 2.88
C ARG A 44 -24.50 22.53 2.19
N THR A 45 -25.65 22.47 2.84
CA THR A 45 -26.91 23.00 2.32
C THR A 45 -27.48 24.05 3.28
N LEU A 46 -28.03 25.13 2.73
CA LEU A 46 -28.64 26.20 3.51
C LEU A 46 -30.09 26.40 3.04
N ASN A 47 -31.02 26.38 3.99
CA ASN A 47 -32.42 26.69 3.71
C ASN A 47 -32.63 28.21 3.71
N GLU A 48 -33.04 28.78 2.58
CA GLU A 48 -33.28 30.22 2.45
C GLU A 48 -34.33 30.78 3.41
N ASN A 49 -35.31 29.98 3.80
CA ASN A 49 -36.44 30.45 4.60
C ASN A 49 -36.13 30.41 6.10
N THR A 50 -35.39 29.39 6.54
CA THR A 50 -35.10 29.15 7.97
C THR A 50 -33.65 29.50 8.35
N ASN A 51 -32.77 29.78 7.39
CA ASN A 51 -31.32 29.88 7.55
C ASN A 51 -30.68 28.63 8.18
N GLU A 52 -31.37 27.49 8.15
CA GLU A 52 -30.88 26.25 8.74
C GLU A 52 -29.83 25.56 7.87
N ILE A 53 -28.75 25.10 8.51
CA ILE A 53 -27.68 24.33 7.86
C ILE A 53 -28.01 22.84 7.94
N SER A 54 -28.10 22.21 6.78
CA SER A 54 -28.21 20.77 6.59
C SER A 54 -27.11 20.26 5.66
N PHE A 55 -27.08 18.95 5.41
CA PHE A 55 -26.11 18.33 4.53
C PHE A 55 -26.83 17.53 3.45
N HIS A 56 -26.54 17.84 2.19
CA HIS A 56 -27.10 17.16 1.04
C HIS A 56 -26.29 15.91 0.71
N TRP A 57 -27.00 14.82 0.49
CA TRP A 57 -26.47 13.60 -0.10
C TRP A 57 -26.54 13.70 -1.62
N LYS A 58 -25.38 13.61 -2.28
CA LYS A 58 -25.27 13.53 -3.73
C LYS A 58 -25.27 12.06 -4.16
N ALA A 59 -25.75 11.78 -5.38
CA ALA A 59 -25.60 10.46 -5.99
C ALA A 59 -24.11 10.09 -6.11
N GLU A 60 -23.76 8.88 -5.64
CA GLU A 60 -22.40 8.35 -5.67
C GLU A 60 -21.91 8.12 -7.10
N GLU A 61 -20.60 8.32 -7.32
CA GLU A 61 -19.96 7.91 -8.56
C GLU A 61 -19.94 6.38 -8.64
N PRO A 62 -20.34 5.77 -9.78
CA PRO A 62 -20.31 4.31 -9.92
C PRO A 62 -18.91 3.72 -9.68
N VAL A 63 -18.83 2.75 -8.78
CA VAL A 63 -17.61 2.00 -8.49
C VAL A 63 -17.26 1.07 -9.66
N ARG A 64 -16.09 1.26 -10.28
CA ARG A 64 -15.60 0.39 -11.35
C ARG A 64 -14.80 -0.77 -10.75
N ARG A 65 -15.41 -1.95 -10.68
CA ARG A 65 -14.79 -3.13 -10.07
C ARG A 65 -13.85 -3.85 -11.05
N PRO A 66 -12.69 -4.34 -10.59
CA PRO A 66 -11.83 -5.21 -11.38
C PRO A 66 -12.58 -6.45 -11.87
N GLN A 67 -12.40 -6.80 -13.14
CA GLN A 67 -12.98 -8.00 -13.76
C GLN A 67 -11.92 -9.02 -14.17
N VAL A 68 -10.65 -8.62 -14.17
CA VAL A 68 -9.52 -9.44 -14.63
C VAL A 68 -8.64 -9.76 -13.43
N PHE A 69 -8.51 -11.05 -13.17
CA PHE A 69 -7.61 -11.60 -12.16
C PHE A 69 -6.58 -12.50 -12.85
N ASN A 70 -5.49 -12.80 -12.17
CA ASN A 70 -4.41 -13.64 -12.71
C ASN A 70 -4.89 -15.07 -13.05
N ARG A 71 -5.98 -15.52 -12.42
CA ARG A 71 -6.74 -16.73 -12.77
C ARG A 71 -8.23 -16.54 -12.45
N PRO A 72 -9.13 -17.38 -12.98
CA PRO A 72 -10.52 -17.38 -12.56
C PRO A 72 -10.67 -17.53 -11.04
N ILE A 73 -11.50 -16.69 -10.43
CA ILE A 73 -11.84 -16.76 -9.01
C ILE A 73 -12.87 -17.88 -8.81
N THR A 74 -12.60 -18.79 -7.89
CA THR A 74 -13.49 -19.90 -7.55
C THR A 74 -14.50 -19.52 -6.46
N VAL A 75 -15.56 -20.30 -6.32
CA VAL A 75 -16.53 -20.15 -5.21
C VAL A 75 -15.85 -20.32 -3.85
N ASN A 76 -14.83 -21.18 -3.76
CA ASN A 76 -14.07 -21.38 -2.53
C ASN A 76 -13.20 -20.16 -2.17
N ASP A 77 -12.53 -19.55 -3.15
CA ASP A 77 -11.78 -18.30 -2.95
C ASP A 77 -12.71 -17.21 -2.40
N ILE A 78 -13.92 -17.10 -2.97
CA ILE A 78 -14.93 -16.13 -2.52
C ILE A 78 -15.38 -16.44 -1.09
N LYS A 79 -15.69 -17.70 -0.78
CA LYS A 79 -16.12 -18.11 0.56
C LYS A 79 -15.05 -17.77 1.60
N LEU A 80 -13.81 -18.15 1.34
CA LEU A 80 -12.67 -17.90 2.23
C LEU A 80 -12.50 -16.40 2.50
N LYS A 81 -12.48 -15.58 1.44
CA LYS A 81 -12.34 -14.12 1.54
C LYS A 81 -13.54 -13.45 2.22
N ALA A 82 -14.76 -13.87 1.89
CA ALA A 82 -16.00 -13.34 2.46
C ALA A 82 -16.03 -13.54 3.98
N GLN A 83 -15.72 -14.75 4.44
CA GLN A 83 -15.66 -15.07 5.86
C GLN A 83 -14.59 -14.25 6.59
N ALA A 84 -13.37 -14.16 6.04
CA ALA A 84 -12.29 -13.37 6.64
C ALA A 84 -12.62 -11.87 6.71
N CYS A 85 -13.23 -11.29 5.66
CA CYS A 85 -13.66 -9.90 5.67
C CYS A 85 -14.79 -9.66 6.67
N ALA A 86 -15.78 -10.57 6.72
CA ALA A 86 -16.95 -10.45 7.59
C ALA A 86 -16.55 -10.43 9.08
N GLU A 87 -15.57 -11.23 9.50
CA GLU A 87 -15.07 -11.24 10.89
C GLU A 87 -14.58 -9.86 11.37
N ILE A 88 -14.00 -9.07 10.47
CA ILE A 88 -13.46 -7.74 10.79
C ILE A 88 -14.49 -6.63 10.58
N LEU A 89 -15.26 -6.70 9.50
CA LEU A 89 -16.19 -5.65 9.10
C LEU A 89 -17.49 -5.68 9.90
N LEU A 90 -18.04 -6.87 10.18
CA LEU A 90 -19.38 -7.02 10.77
C LEU A 90 -19.51 -6.28 12.12
N PRO A 91 -18.57 -6.40 13.08
CA PRO A 91 -18.69 -5.69 14.36
C PRO A 91 -18.71 -4.16 14.20
N VAL A 92 -18.03 -3.63 13.18
CA VAL A 92 -18.00 -2.19 12.89
C VAL A 92 -19.28 -1.74 12.21
N LEU A 93 -19.80 -2.52 11.24
CA LEU A 93 -21.03 -2.18 10.51
C LEU A 93 -22.28 -2.29 11.41
N VAL A 94 -22.33 -3.24 12.35
CA VAL A 94 -23.42 -3.30 13.33
C VAL A 94 -23.43 -2.07 14.24
N GLN A 95 -22.25 -1.59 14.65
CA GLN A 95 -22.14 -0.32 15.37
C GLN A 95 -22.53 0.88 14.49
N GLU A 96 -22.21 0.84 13.19
CA GLU A 96 -22.57 1.90 12.24
C GLU A 96 -24.08 1.98 12.04
N ARG A 97 -24.79 0.85 12.03
CA ARG A 97 -26.25 0.82 12.02
C ARG A 97 -26.83 1.61 13.20
N ALA A 98 -26.37 1.31 14.41
CA ALA A 98 -26.77 2.06 15.61
C ALA A 98 -26.29 3.53 15.60
N HIS A 99 -25.18 3.82 14.91
CA HIS A 99 -24.69 5.19 14.72
C HIS A 99 -25.64 6.02 13.85
N CYS A 100 -26.25 5.41 12.82
CA CYS A 100 -27.17 6.05 11.90
C CYS A 100 -28.50 6.46 12.56
N GLU A 101 -28.88 5.85 13.69
CA GLU A 101 -30.11 6.21 14.42
C GLU A 101 -29.98 7.51 15.23
N ARG A 102 -28.77 8.09 15.30
CA ARG A 102 -28.51 9.29 16.11
C ARG A 102 -29.11 10.55 15.47
N PRO A 103 -29.61 11.50 16.28
CA PRO A 103 -30.16 12.74 15.76
C PRO A 103 -29.10 13.57 15.04
N ASN A 104 -29.54 14.39 14.08
CA ASN A 104 -28.69 15.27 13.29
C ASN A 104 -27.60 14.56 12.47
N LEU A 105 -27.83 13.31 12.07
CA LEU A 105 -26.94 12.54 11.19
C LEU A 105 -26.62 13.30 9.91
N ILE A 106 -25.33 13.38 9.60
CA ILE A 106 -24.81 13.85 8.33
C ILE A 106 -24.53 12.63 7.46
N ARG A 107 -25.06 12.63 6.23
CA ARG A 107 -24.69 11.62 5.24
C ARG A 107 -23.65 12.21 4.28
N ARG A 108 -22.51 11.55 4.10
CA ARG A 108 -21.43 11.93 3.16
C ARG A 108 -21.10 10.78 2.22
N GLU A 109 -20.88 11.07 0.94
CA GLU A 109 -20.42 10.06 -0.01
C GLU A 109 -19.06 9.48 0.39
N ARG A 110 -18.81 8.21 0.07
CA ARG A 110 -17.46 7.64 0.17
C ARG A 110 -16.61 8.20 -0.96
N GLU A 111 -15.54 8.91 -0.62
CA GLU A 111 -14.67 9.52 -1.60
C GLU A 111 -13.81 8.46 -2.33
N LEU A 112 -14.03 8.26 -3.63
CA LEU A 112 -13.18 7.37 -4.44
C LEU A 112 -11.82 8.01 -4.77
N LYS A 113 -11.82 9.33 -5.01
CA LYS A 113 -10.65 10.09 -5.51
C LYS A 113 -9.88 10.81 -4.41
N ALA A 114 -10.22 10.59 -3.14
CA ALA A 114 -9.54 11.17 -1.99
C ALA A 114 -9.70 10.24 -0.79
N ARG A 115 -8.69 10.15 0.08
CA ARG A 115 -8.84 9.44 1.36
C ARG A 115 -9.44 10.37 2.38
N ALA A 116 -10.61 10.03 2.94
CA ALA A 116 -11.11 10.72 4.12
C ALA A 116 -10.33 10.25 5.35
N THR A 117 -9.62 11.17 6.01
CA THR A 117 -8.84 10.87 7.20
C THR A 117 -9.28 11.69 8.40
N CYS A 118 -9.21 11.09 9.59
CA CYS A 118 -9.42 11.76 10.86
C CYS A 118 -8.42 12.92 11.02
N ASP A 119 -8.90 14.12 11.29
CA ASP A 119 -8.05 15.30 11.44
C ASP A 119 -7.14 15.25 12.68
N MET A 120 -7.39 14.33 13.63
CA MET A 120 -6.59 14.14 14.84
C MET A 120 -5.58 12.99 14.75
N CYS A 121 -6.01 11.77 14.42
CA CYS A 121 -5.14 10.58 14.39
C CYS A 121 -4.69 10.13 12.99
N LYS A 122 -5.19 10.80 11.94
CA LYS A 122 -4.89 10.50 10.54
C LYS A 122 -5.27 9.09 10.06
N SER A 123 -6.07 8.35 10.83
CA SER A 123 -6.71 7.12 10.38
C SER A 123 -7.75 7.38 9.29
N ALA A 124 -7.90 6.45 8.36
CA ALA A 124 -8.97 6.48 7.36
C ALA A 124 -10.35 6.43 8.03
N LEU A 125 -11.31 7.19 7.49
CA LEU A 125 -12.67 7.32 8.00
C LEU A 125 -13.62 6.43 7.21
N PHE A 126 -13.75 5.18 7.63
CA PHE A 126 -14.68 4.22 7.06
C PHE A 126 -16.10 4.34 7.64
N ALA A 127 -16.21 4.29 8.96
CA ALA A 127 -17.47 4.29 9.71
C ALA A 127 -17.32 5.03 11.05
N LEU A 128 -18.43 5.24 11.76
CA LEU A 128 -18.49 5.76 13.13
C LEU A 128 -17.83 7.14 13.29
N SER A 129 -17.90 7.96 12.25
CA SER A 129 -17.21 9.25 12.20
C SER A 129 -18.08 10.40 12.67
N TRP A 130 -17.45 11.53 12.97
CA TRP A 130 -18.11 12.71 13.50
C TRP A 130 -17.55 13.96 12.86
N MET A 131 -18.42 14.90 12.50
CA MET A 131 -18.02 16.16 11.87
C MET A 131 -18.58 17.37 12.61
N CYS A 132 -17.76 18.41 12.74
CA CYS A 132 -18.23 19.73 13.16
C CYS A 132 -18.96 20.43 12.01
N PRO A 133 -20.24 20.79 12.14
CA PRO A 133 -20.99 21.45 11.06
C PRO A 133 -20.49 22.87 10.76
N SER A 134 -19.73 23.48 11.67
CA SER A 134 -19.23 24.86 11.56
C SER A 134 -17.85 24.94 10.91
N CYS A 135 -16.91 24.11 11.35
CA CYS A 135 -15.53 24.15 10.86
C CYS A 135 -15.15 22.99 9.94
N GLY A 136 -15.96 21.94 9.86
CA GLY A 136 -15.69 20.77 9.02
C GLY A 136 -14.57 19.87 9.53
N LEU A 137 -14.18 20.01 10.81
CA LEU A 137 -13.33 19.04 11.51
C LEU A 137 -13.99 17.67 11.41
N ASP A 138 -13.27 16.66 10.90
CA ASP A 138 -13.77 15.30 10.68
C ASP A 138 -12.94 14.31 11.51
N LEU A 139 -13.60 13.56 12.40
CA LEU A 139 -12.96 12.74 13.42
C LEU A 139 -13.49 11.30 13.38
N CYS A 140 -12.61 10.33 13.64
CA CYS A 140 -13.06 8.97 13.93
C CYS A 140 -13.74 8.90 15.30
N GLY A 141 -14.57 7.89 15.53
CA GLY A 141 -15.36 7.75 16.76
C GLY A 141 -14.54 7.82 18.05
N SER A 142 -13.35 7.21 18.08
CA SER A 142 -12.46 7.29 19.25
C SER A 142 -11.93 8.70 19.48
N CYS A 143 -11.55 9.40 18.41
CA CYS A 143 -11.06 10.77 18.50
C CYS A 143 -12.16 11.77 18.91
N ALA A 144 -13.38 11.57 18.43
CA ALA A 144 -14.53 12.38 18.82
C ALA A 144 -14.86 12.22 20.31
N LYS A 145 -14.78 11.00 20.85
CA LYS A 145 -14.95 10.73 22.30
C LYS A 145 -13.85 11.40 23.12
N SER A 146 -12.59 11.31 22.69
CA SER A 146 -11.46 11.94 23.38
C SER A 146 -11.47 13.48 23.31
N CYS A 147 -12.25 14.11 22.42
CA CYS A 147 -12.37 15.58 22.42
C CYS A 147 -13.00 16.12 23.71
N CYS A 148 -13.71 15.28 24.47
CA CYS A 148 -14.20 15.59 25.81
C CYS A 148 -13.10 15.62 26.89
N GLU A 149 -11.86 15.23 26.56
CA GLU A 149 -10.73 15.12 27.49
C GLU A 149 -9.72 16.27 27.27
N MET A 150 -9.14 16.78 28.36
CA MET A 150 -8.42 18.06 28.40
C MET A 150 -7.00 18.02 27.80
N PRO A 151 -6.55 19.09 27.09
CA PRO A 151 -7.33 20.26 26.64
C PRO A 151 -8.11 19.93 25.35
N GLY A 152 -9.43 20.11 25.37
CA GLY A 152 -10.32 19.81 24.25
C GLY A 152 -9.96 20.55 22.95
N VAL A 153 -10.42 20.03 21.81
CA VAL A 153 -10.06 20.57 20.47
C VAL A 153 -10.92 21.80 20.14
N SER A 154 -10.33 22.98 20.00
CA SER A 154 -11.07 24.20 19.67
C SER A 154 -11.61 24.24 18.23
N CYS A 155 -12.76 24.87 18.05
CA CYS A 155 -13.35 25.12 16.73
C CYS A 155 -12.60 26.19 15.98
N ALA A 156 -12.07 25.84 14.79
CA ALA A 156 -11.36 26.80 13.93
C ALA A 156 -12.25 27.96 13.45
N SER A 157 -13.57 27.78 13.49
CA SER A 157 -14.54 28.68 12.86
C SER A 157 -15.46 29.38 13.86
N GLN A 158 -15.44 28.98 15.13
CA GLN A 158 -16.22 29.57 16.21
C GLN A 158 -15.32 29.78 17.42
N SER A 159 -15.01 31.04 17.70
CA SER A 159 -14.13 31.43 18.81
C SER A 159 -14.72 30.98 20.16
N GLY A 160 -13.89 30.39 21.01
CA GLY A 160 -14.28 29.93 22.35
C GLY A 160 -15.06 28.61 22.39
N LEU A 161 -15.47 28.06 21.25
CA LEU A 161 -16.12 26.75 21.20
C LEU A 161 -15.06 25.63 21.26
N LEU A 162 -15.22 24.69 22.19
CA LEU A 162 -14.51 23.42 22.22
C LEU A 162 -15.40 22.32 21.64
N HIS A 163 -14.79 21.40 20.90
CA HIS A 163 -15.52 20.25 20.36
C HIS A 163 -15.71 19.17 21.42
N ASP A 164 -16.89 18.58 21.39
CA ASP A 164 -17.35 17.43 22.17
C ASP A 164 -18.43 16.70 21.35
N LEU A 165 -19.03 15.65 21.90
CA LEU A 165 -20.10 14.92 21.22
C LEU A 165 -21.41 15.70 21.05
N GLY A 166 -21.60 16.83 21.76
CA GLY A 166 -22.77 17.70 21.63
C GLY A 166 -22.64 18.72 20.50
N THR A 167 -21.42 19.15 20.21
CA THR A 167 -21.08 20.12 19.15
C THR A 167 -20.72 19.45 17.82
N LEU A 168 -20.28 18.19 17.87
CA LEU A 168 -20.08 17.34 16.70
C LEU A 168 -21.38 16.66 16.29
N ARG A 169 -21.53 16.38 14.99
CA ARG A 169 -22.65 15.60 14.44
C ARG A 169 -22.15 14.23 13.96
N PRO A 170 -22.93 13.16 14.16
CA PRO A 170 -22.58 11.84 13.64
C PRO A 170 -22.57 11.88 12.10
N VAL A 171 -21.66 11.12 11.49
CA VAL A 171 -21.47 11.05 10.04
C VAL A 171 -21.46 9.61 9.59
N THR A 172 -22.37 9.28 8.68
CA THR A 172 -22.35 8.01 7.95
C THR A 172 -21.92 8.19 6.49
N ARG A 173 -21.22 7.18 6.00
CA ARG A 173 -20.83 7.02 4.58
C ARG A 173 -21.52 5.85 3.90
N PHE A 174 -22.61 5.37 4.48
CA PHE A 174 -23.38 4.24 3.97
C PHE A 174 -24.79 4.67 3.60
N GLN A 175 -25.31 4.05 2.54
CA GLN A 175 -26.75 4.02 2.32
C GLN A 175 -27.38 3.00 3.26
N GLU A 176 -28.60 3.28 3.72
CA GLU A 176 -29.27 2.44 4.72
C GLU A 176 -29.53 1.02 4.21
N CYS A 177 -30.06 0.87 3.00
CA CYS A 177 -30.26 -0.43 2.37
C CYS A 177 -28.94 -1.19 2.14
N GLU A 178 -27.91 -0.49 1.66
CA GLU A 178 -26.58 -1.05 1.42
C GLU A 178 -25.95 -1.59 2.72
N LEU A 179 -26.10 -0.85 3.82
CA LEU A 179 -25.60 -1.23 5.13
C LEU A 179 -26.31 -2.48 5.66
N GLU A 180 -27.64 -2.50 5.64
CA GLU A 180 -28.41 -3.66 6.11
C GLU A 180 -28.13 -4.92 5.29
N GLU A 181 -28.10 -4.81 3.97
CA GLU A 181 -27.76 -5.94 3.10
C GLU A 181 -26.35 -6.47 3.36
N ALA A 182 -25.37 -5.58 3.58
CA ALA A 182 -24.01 -5.98 3.90
C ALA A 182 -23.95 -6.71 5.24
N ILE A 183 -24.63 -6.19 6.29
CA ILE A 183 -24.70 -6.83 7.61
C ILE A 183 -25.33 -8.23 7.50
N GLN A 184 -26.48 -8.36 6.86
CA GLN A 184 -27.17 -9.66 6.73
C GLN A 184 -26.36 -10.70 5.95
N ARG A 185 -25.59 -10.28 4.94
CA ARG A 185 -24.67 -11.18 4.23
C ARG A 185 -23.51 -11.61 5.12
N MET A 186 -22.90 -10.66 5.84
CA MET A 186 -21.76 -10.95 6.72
C MET A 186 -22.15 -11.84 7.92
N GLU A 187 -23.34 -11.64 8.49
CA GLU A 187 -23.88 -12.51 9.55
C GLU A 187 -23.99 -13.97 9.07
N ARG A 188 -24.44 -14.19 7.83
CA ARG A 188 -24.48 -15.53 7.23
C ARG A 188 -23.09 -16.12 7.04
N ASP A 189 -22.14 -15.36 6.50
CA ASP A 189 -20.78 -15.85 6.28
C ASP A 189 -20.09 -16.25 7.60
N VAL A 190 -20.27 -15.46 8.66
CA VAL A 190 -19.74 -15.75 10.01
C VAL A 190 -20.41 -16.99 10.62
N ALA A 191 -21.73 -17.12 10.48
CA ALA A 191 -22.48 -18.28 10.95
C ALA A 191 -22.03 -19.58 10.24
N GLU A 192 -21.87 -19.52 8.92
CA GLU A 192 -21.38 -20.65 8.11
C GLU A 192 -19.97 -21.07 8.54
N LYS A 193 -19.05 -20.12 8.77
CA LYS A 193 -17.69 -20.43 9.23
C LYS A 193 -17.71 -21.17 10.57
N THR A 194 -18.50 -20.68 11.51
CA THR A 194 -18.63 -21.28 12.86
C THR A 194 -19.11 -22.73 12.80
N SER A 195 -20.05 -23.04 11.90
CA SER A 195 -20.56 -24.40 11.70
C SER A 195 -19.57 -25.39 11.06
N SER A 196 -18.49 -24.88 10.44
CA SER A 196 -17.53 -25.67 9.66
C SER A 196 -16.20 -25.97 10.35
N LEU A 197 -15.99 -25.48 11.59
CA LEU A 197 -14.73 -25.66 12.32
C LEU A 197 -14.62 -27.07 12.94
N PRO A 198 -13.63 -27.89 12.53
CA PRO A 198 -13.20 -29.03 13.33
C PRO A 198 -12.47 -28.54 14.58
N GLN A 199 -12.81 -29.09 15.75
CA GLN A 199 -11.99 -28.93 16.95
C GLN A 199 -10.73 -29.79 16.80
N ASN A 200 -9.56 -29.21 16.50
CA ASN A 200 -8.33 -29.70 17.14
C ASN A 200 -7.08 -28.84 16.97
N GLN A 201 -6.38 -28.81 18.12
CA GLN A 201 -4.94 -28.87 18.35
C GLN A 201 -4.08 -27.69 17.87
N ASN A 202 -3.84 -26.80 18.83
CA ASN A 202 -2.56 -26.13 19.01
C ASN A 202 -1.45 -27.18 18.95
N ASP A 203 -0.71 -27.21 17.84
CA ASP A 203 0.58 -27.89 17.80
C ASP A 203 1.72 -26.88 17.97
N SER A 204 2.42 -27.13 19.07
CA SER A 204 3.77 -26.83 19.52
C SER A 204 4.59 -25.63 18.97
N SER A 205 5.02 -24.85 19.97
CA SER A 205 6.42 -24.47 20.23
C SER A 205 7.45 -24.78 19.12
N GLN A 206 7.76 -23.78 18.32
CA GLN A 206 9.05 -23.69 17.65
C GLN A 206 9.90 -22.62 18.31
N GLU A 207 11.18 -22.93 18.49
CA GLU A 207 12.16 -21.96 18.96
C GLU A 207 12.31 -20.84 17.91
N PRO A 208 12.18 -19.56 18.31
CA PRO A 208 12.49 -18.43 17.44
C PRO A 208 13.90 -18.56 16.85
N GLY A 209 14.11 -18.23 15.57
CA GLY A 209 15.43 -18.15 14.93
C GLY A 209 16.07 -19.47 14.46
N GLY A 210 15.27 -20.40 13.94
CA GLY A 210 15.75 -21.59 13.21
C GLY A 210 16.14 -21.28 11.74
N GLU A 211 16.35 -22.33 10.94
CA GLU A 211 16.56 -22.17 9.48
C GLU A 211 15.32 -21.59 8.80
N VAL A 212 15.56 -20.75 7.79
CA VAL A 212 14.49 -20.15 7.00
C VAL A 212 14.10 -21.10 5.87
N PRO A 213 12.80 -21.45 5.72
CA PRO A 213 12.33 -22.23 4.59
C PRO A 213 12.76 -21.61 3.26
N GLN A 214 13.44 -22.41 2.45
CA GLN A 214 13.98 -21.98 1.16
C GLN A 214 13.49 -22.91 0.05
N TYR A 215 12.91 -22.31 -0.98
CA TYR A 215 12.36 -23.02 -2.13
C TYR A 215 12.96 -22.47 -3.42
N SER A 216 13.00 -23.30 -4.48
CA SER A 216 13.26 -22.79 -5.82
C SER A 216 11.97 -22.36 -6.49
N ASN A 217 11.96 -21.22 -7.17
CA ASN A 217 10.81 -20.74 -7.94
C ASN A 217 10.33 -21.75 -9.00
N LEU A 218 11.21 -22.65 -9.45
CA LEU A 218 10.92 -23.69 -10.43
C LEU A 218 10.12 -24.87 -9.86
N THR A 219 10.20 -25.10 -8.55
CA THR A 219 9.63 -26.29 -7.89
C THR A 219 8.61 -25.94 -6.82
N LEU A 220 8.52 -24.67 -6.41
CA LEU A 220 7.61 -24.22 -5.36
C LEU A 220 6.15 -24.44 -5.76
N THR A 221 5.41 -25.18 -4.95
CA THR A 221 3.95 -25.18 -5.01
C THR A 221 3.36 -24.21 -4.00
N ILE A 222 2.13 -23.75 -4.25
CA ILE A 222 1.41 -22.91 -3.28
C ILE A 222 1.16 -23.66 -1.97
N SER A 223 1.04 -24.99 -1.99
CA SER A 223 0.84 -25.79 -0.77
C SER A 223 2.08 -25.77 0.11
N ASP A 224 3.26 -25.92 -0.49
CA ASP A 224 4.54 -25.85 0.24
C ASP A 224 4.72 -24.47 0.86
N PHE A 225 4.45 -23.42 0.08
CA PHE A 225 4.48 -22.04 0.58
C PHE A 225 3.54 -21.87 1.79
N LEU A 226 2.28 -22.27 1.65
CA LEU A 226 1.26 -22.07 2.69
C LEU A 226 1.52 -22.88 3.94
N HIS A 227 2.16 -24.06 3.85
CA HIS A 227 2.56 -24.86 5.00
C HIS A 227 3.40 -24.02 5.97
N ASP A 228 4.47 -23.38 5.49
CA ASP A 228 5.34 -22.56 6.33
C ASP A 228 4.78 -21.17 6.60
N TRP A 229 4.13 -20.57 5.61
CA TRP A 229 3.51 -19.25 5.74
C TRP A 229 2.44 -19.21 6.84
N SER A 230 1.67 -20.31 6.98
CA SER A 230 0.65 -20.44 8.01
C SER A 230 1.15 -20.37 9.44
N ARG A 231 2.44 -20.63 9.64
CA ARG A 231 3.12 -20.62 10.94
C ARG A 231 3.79 -19.26 11.23
N GLY A 232 3.63 -18.29 10.32
CA GLY A 232 4.24 -16.97 10.44
C GLY A 232 5.76 -16.98 10.22
N LEU A 233 6.26 -17.93 9.42
CA LEU A 233 7.67 -18.02 9.06
C LEU A 233 7.96 -17.11 7.84
N PRO A 234 9.10 -16.39 7.81
CA PRO A 234 9.60 -15.84 6.55
C PRO A 234 9.95 -16.98 5.59
N VAL A 235 9.85 -16.74 4.28
CA VAL A 235 10.15 -17.73 3.25
C VAL A 235 11.06 -17.11 2.19
N VAL A 236 12.08 -17.84 1.74
CA VAL A 236 12.95 -17.42 0.64
C VAL A 236 12.65 -18.25 -0.60
N VAL A 237 12.33 -17.59 -1.70
CA VAL A 237 12.17 -18.20 -3.02
C VAL A 237 13.33 -17.79 -3.90
N THR A 238 14.13 -18.76 -4.32
CA THR A 238 15.35 -18.55 -5.13
C THR A 238 15.10 -18.76 -6.61
N ASN A 239 16.04 -18.34 -7.45
CA ASN A 239 15.97 -18.44 -8.92
C ASN A 239 14.76 -17.70 -9.52
N VAL A 240 14.41 -16.56 -8.93
CA VAL A 240 13.39 -15.65 -9.48
C VAL A 240 14.04 -14.83 -10.58
N LEU A 241 13.50 -14.94 -11.79
CA LEU A 241 14.01 -14.23 -12.97
C LEU A 241 12.96 -13.22 -13.42
N LEU A 242 13.32 -11.93 -13.33
CA LEU A 242 12.54 -10.85 -13.91
C LEU A 242 13.04 -10.58 -15.33
N GLN A 243 12.12 -10.29 -16.25
CA GLN A 243 12.45 -9.98 -17.64
C GLN A 243 13.13 -8.60 -17.76
N GLY A 244 13.88 -8.40 -18.84
CA GLY A 244 14.56 -7.13 -19.10
C GLY A 244 15.78 -6.90 -18.20
N ARG A 245 16.29 -5.65 -18.21
CA ARG A 245 17.51 -5.26 -17.48
C ARG A 245 17.14 -4.46 -16.24
N TRP A 246 17.73 -4.85 -15.10
CA TRP A 246 17.50 -4.24 -13.79
C TRP A 246 18.80 -3.70 -13.15
N ASP A 247 19.81 -3.43 -13.99
CA ASP A 247 21.13 -3.00 -13.56
C ASP A 247 21.30 -1.46 -13.59
N PRO A 248 22.31 -0.90 -12.90
CA PRO A 248 22.55 0.54 -12.85
C PRO A 248 22.61 1.21 -14.23
N GLN A 249 23.22 0.57 -15.23
CA GLN A 249 23.37 1.16 -16.56
C GLN A 249 22.01 1.32 -17.24
N HIS A 250 21.11 0.33 -17.11
CA HIS A 250 19.74 0.45 -17.62
C HIS A 250 19.04 1.69 -17.04
N PHE A 251 19.15 1.92 -15.73
CA PHE A 251 18.50 3.08 -15.09
C PHE A 251 19.14 4.42 -15.49
N ILE A 252 20.47 4.46 -15.70
CA ILE A 252 21.17 5.64 -16.24
C ILE A 252 20.65 5.95 -17.65
N ASP A 253 20.60 4.95 -18.52
CA ASP A 253 20.25 5.13 -19.94
C ASP A 253 18.81 5.61 -20.13
N HIS A 254 17.86 5.13 -19.31
CA HIS A 254 16.44 5.39 -19.49
C HIS A 254 15.91 6.55 -18.62
N TYR A 255 16.49 6.76 -17.43
CA TYR A 255 15.96 7.71 -16.44
C TYR A 255 17.00 8.71 -15.94
N GLY A 256 18.21 8.71 -16.50
CA GLY A 256 19.37 9.46 -16.00
C GLY A 256 19.13 10.95 -15.76
N SER A 257 18.25 11.60 -16.54
CA SER A 257 17.92 13.02 -16.41
C SER A 257 16.94 13.34 -15.28
N GLN A 258 16.27 12.34 -14.69
CA GLN A 258 15.32 12.57 -13.60
C GLN A 258 16.04 13.05 -12.34
N SER A 259 15.46 14.04 -11.65
CA SER A 259 15.94 14.49 -10.34
C SER A 259 15.32 13.65 -9.23
N VAL A 260 16.14 13.17 -8.31
CA VAL A 260 15.76 12.31 -7.19
C VAL A 260 16.38 12.81 -5.89
N THR A 261 15.72 12.52 -4.77
CA THR A 261 16.27 12.77 -3.43
C THR A 261 16.95 11.51 -2.92
N ILE A 262 18.17 11.65 -2.43
CA ILE A 262 18.91 10.58 -1.77
C ILE A 262 19.07 10.90 -0.28
N ILE A 263 19.19 9.87 0.54
CA ILE A 263 19.37 9.99 1.98
C ILE A 263 20.59 9.17 2.40
N ASN A 264 21.48 9.77 3.17
CA ASN A 264 22.54 9.05 3.86
C ASN A 264 21.92 8.27 5.04
N CYS A 265 22.08 6.95 5.06
CA CYS A 265 21.47 6.07 6.06
C CYS A 265 22.06 6.23 7.47
N GLU A 266 23.27 6.77 7.57
CA GLU A 266 24.03 6.95 8.82
C GLU A 266 23.72 8.32 9.43
N THR A 267 23.86 9.39 8.64
CA THR A 267 23.69 10.77 9.12
C THR A 267 22.26 11.30 9.00
N GLY A 268 21.42 10.69 8.16
CA GLY A 268 20.10 11.20 7.81
C GLY A 268 20.12 12.42 6.88
N GLU A 269 21.31 12.85 6.42
CA GLU A 269 21.48 13.94 5.46
C GLU A 269 20.77 13.61 4.14
N THR A 270 20.17 14.62 3.51
CA THR A 270 19.46 14.47 2.25
C THR A 270 20.08 15.35 1.18
N ASP A 271 20.21 14.82 -0.03
CA ASP A 271 20.69 15.57 -1.19
C ASP A 271 19.76 15.35 -2.41
N ASN A 272 19.76 16.29 -3.36
CA ASN A 272 19.02 16.19 -4.60
C ASN A 272 19.99 16.05 -5.77
N VAL A 273 19.99 14.87 -6.37
CA VAL A 273 20.90 14.50 -7.46
C VAL A 273 20.11 14.05 -8.68
N LYS A 274 20.79 13.85 -9.80
CA LYS A 274 20.20 13.13 -10.93
C LYS A 274 20.31 11.61 -10.76
N VAL A 275 19.41 10.86 -11.37
CA VAL A 275 19.48 9.39 -11.44
C VAL A 275 20.83 8.94 -12.01
N GLU A 276 21.34 9.60 -13.04
CA GLU A 276 22.64 9.26 -13.64
C GLU A 276 23.78 9.36 -12.63
N GLU A 277 23.76 10.40 -11.79
CA GLU A 277 24.79 10.64 -10.79
C GLU A 277 24.68 9.64 -9.65
N TYR A 278 23.46 9.27 -9.26
CA TYR A 278 23.24 8.25 -8.24
C TYR A 278 23.71 6.88 -8.65
N PHE A 279 23.29 6.38 -9.82
CA PHE A 279 23.68 5.04 -10.27
C PHE A 279 25.14 4.97 -10.74
N ARG A 280 25.78 6.10 -11.09
CA ARG A 280 27.24 6.14 -11.30
C ARG A 280 28.02 5.69 -10.06
N ARG A 281 27.48 5.89 -8.85
CA ARG A 281 28.09 5.41 -7.59
C ARG A 281 28.23 3.88 -7.54
N TYR A 282 27.34 3.16 -8.23
CA TYR A 282 27.34 1.70 -8.30
C TYR A 282 28.37 1.17 -9.31
N LEU A 283 28.70 1.98 -10.32
CA LEU A 283 29.68 1.65 -11.35
C LEU A 283 31.11 2.04 -10.96
N HIS A 284 31.26 3.10 -10.15
CA HIS A 284 32.55 3.60 -9.67
C HIS A 284 32.61 3.67 -8.14
N PRO A 285 32.47 2.51 -7.46
CA PRO A 285 32.34 2.44 -6.00
C PRO A 285 33.49 3.08 -5.21
N ALA A 286 34.70 3.18 -5.79
CA ALA A 286 35.88 3.75 -5.14
C ALA A 286 35.86 5.29 -5.06
N GLU A 287 35.03 5.96 -5.85
CA GLU A 287 34.97 7.43 -5.91
C GLU A 287 34.01 8.04 -4.89
N TYR A 288 33.24 7.21 -4.19
CA TYR A 288 32.16 7.64 -3.31
C TYR A 288 32.25 7.00 -1.92
N THR A 289 31.84 7.75 -0.90
CA THR A 289 31.79 7.32 0.50
C THR A 289 30.38 7.45 1.07
N GLY A 290 30.13 6.70 2.15
CA GLY A 290 28.84 6.69 2.85
C GLY A 290 27.81 5.74 2.24
N VAL A 291 26.78 5.45 3.03
CA VAL A 291 25.66 4.57 2.65
C VAL A 291 24.48 5.44 2.22
N TRP A 292 24.20 5.48 0.92
CA TRP A 292 23.19 6.37 0.33
C TRP A 292 22.05 5.57 -0.29
N LYS A 293 20.84 5.81 0.20
CA LYS A 293 19.60 5.25 -0.37
C LYS A 293 18.87 6.26 -1.24
N LEU A 294 18.26 5.77 -2.31
CA LEU A 294 17.34 6.55 -3.12
C LEU A 294 15.98 6.57 -2.43
N LYS A 295 15.45 7.75 -2.12
CA LYS A 295 14.19 7.91 -1.38
C LYS A 295 13.00 7.88 -2.34
N ASP A 296 12.03 7.00 -2.06
CA ASP A 296 10.71 6.97 -2.70
C ASP A 296 10.80 7.03 -4.25
N TRP A 297 11.46 6.06 -4.90
CA TRP A 297 11.56 6.04 -6.37
C TRP A 297 10.78 4.87 -6.97
N PRO A 298 9.80 5.16 -7.85
CA PRO A 298 9.45 6.46 -8.42
C PRO A 298 8.74 7.40 -7.40
N PRO A 299 8.89 8.74 -7.53
CA PRO A 299 8.41 9.71 -6.54
C PRO A 299 6.89 9.79 -6.49
N GLN A 300 6.25 9.24 -5.45
CA GLN A 300 4.79 9.25 -5.14
C GLN A 300 3.82 8.99 -6.31
N GLN A 301 4.35 8.59 -7.46
CA GLN A 301 3.64 8.30 -8.68
C GLN A 301 3.45 6.80 -8.77
N ASP A 302 2.34 6.39 -9.37
CA ASP A 302 2.06 4.99 -9.62
C ASP A 302 3.20 4.35 -10.43
N PHE A 303 3.78 3.27 -9.89
CA PHE A 303 4.95 2.60 -10.47
C PHE A 303 4.67 2.15 -11.91
N ARG A 304 3.47 1.64 -12.18
CA ARG A 304 3.07 1.20 -13.53
C ARG A 304 3.07 2.35 -14.53
N SER A 305 2.68 3.54 -14.10
CA SER A 305 2.66 4.73 -14.94
C SER A 305 4.06 5.25 -15.28
N VAL A 306 5.00 5.15 -14.34
CA VAL A 306 6.38 5.65 -14.53
C VAL A 306 7.28 4.60 -15.19
N PHE A 307 7.10 3.33 -14.84
CA PHE A 307 7.94 2.20 -15.25
C PHE A 307 7.08 1.03 -15.78
N PRO A 308 6.35 1.20 -16.90
CA PRO A 308 5.41 0.20 -17.39
C PRO A 308 6.07 -1.14 -17.70
N GLU A 309 7.23 -1.15 -18.37
CA GLU A 309 7.94 -2.39 -18.73
C GLU A 309 8.46 -3.14 -17.49
N LEU A 310 9.03 -2.40 -16.52
CA LEU A 310 9.49 -2.98 -15.25
C LEU A 310 8.32 -3.49 -14.41
N PHE A 311 7.17 -2.81 -14.47
CA PHE A 311 5.94 -3.24 -13.80
C PHE A 311 5.46 -4.60 -14.35
N GLU A 312 5.33 -4.73 -15.67
CA GLU A 312 4.89 -5.98 -16.29
C GLU A 312 5.91 -7.11 -16.01
N SER A 313 7.22 -6.81 -16.14
CA SER A 313 8.27 -7.77 -15.78
C SER A 313 8.17 -8.24 -14.32
N PHE A 314 7.96 -7.33 -13.37
CA PHE A 314 7.77 -7.69 -11.97
C PHE A 314 6.48 -8.50 -11.77
N SER A 315 5.37 -8.07 -12.38
CA SER A 315 4.08 -8.74 -12.28
C SER A 315 4.16 -10.17 -12.79
N ASP A 316 4.86 -10.40 -13.91
CA ASP A 316 5.02 -11.72 -14.49
C ASP A 316 5.97 -12.63 -13.69
N GLY A 317 7.04 -12.06 -13.13
CA GLY A 317 8.09 -12.83 -12.45
C GLY A 317 7.90 -13.04 -10.95
N VAL A 318 7.03 -12.28 -10.26
CA VAL A 318 6.85 -12.39 -8.80
C VAL A 318 6.32 -13.79 -8.41
N PRO A 319 6.95 -14.51 -7.46
CA PRO A 319 6.49 -15.83 -7.02
C PRO A 319 5.14 -15.79 -6.30
N CYS A 320 4.48 -16.95 -6.17
CA CYS A 320 3.17 -17.08 -5.53
C CYS A 320 2.11 -16.09 -6.08
N PRO A 321 1.88 -16.07 -7.40
CA PRO A 321 1.20 -14.97 -8.08
C PRO A 321 -0.27 -14.76 -7.64
N ASP A 322 -0.93 -15.81 -7.15
CA ASP A 322 -2.30 -15.73 -6.64
C ASP A 322 -2.45 -14.81 -5.42
N ILE A 323 -1.39 -14.67 -4.62
CA ILE A 323 -1.37 -13.84 -3.42
C ILE A 323 -0.53 -12.57 -3.61
N SER A 324 0.57 -12.62 -4.36
CA SER A 324 1.53 -11.52 -4.44
C SER A 324 1.19 -10.49 -5.52
N ARG A 325 0.57 -10.90 -6.64
CA ARG A 325 0.23 -9.96 -7.72
C ARG A 325 -0.89 -9.02 -7.29
N LEU A 326 -0.87 -7.80 -7.85
CA LEU A 326 -1.96 -6.83 -7.67
C LEU A 326 -3.29 -7.32 -8.24
N ASN A 327 -3.28 -8.19 -9.25
CA ASN A 327 -4.46 -8.86 -9.79
C ASN A 327 -4.61 -10.32 -9.27
N GLY A 328 -3.91 -10.68 -8.19
CA GLY A 328 -3.93 -12.03 -7.62
C GLY A 328 -5.32 -12.42 -7.11
N ALA A 329 -5.81 -13.60 -7.48
CA ALA A 329 -7.15 -14.09 -7.13
C ALA A 329 -7.41 -14.17 -5.61
N LEU A 330 -6.36 -14.39 -4.80
CA LEU A 330 -6.40 -14.50 -3.35
C LEU A 330 -5.96 -13.21 -2.62
N ASN A 331 -5.40 -12.23 -3.33
CA ASN A 331 -5.04 -10.93 -2.77
C ASN A 331 -6.32 -10.08 -2.59
N LEU A 332 -6.64 -9.65 -1.37
CA LEU A 332 -7.81 -8.82 -1.10
C LEU A 332 -7.69 -7.42 -1.72
N ALA A 333 -6.48 -6.92 -1.92
CA ALA A 333 -6.24 -5.64 -2.59
C ALA A 333 -6.64 -5.66 -4.08
N SER A 334 -6.70 -6.84 -4.71
CA SER A 334 -7.07 -6.97 -6.14
C SER A 334 -8.51 -6.58 -6.46
N HIS A 335 -9.33 -6.33 -5.44
CA HIS A 335 -10.75 -5.98 -5.59
C HIS A 335 -11.02 -4.47 -5.52
N LEU A 336 -9.97 -3.66 -5.35
CA LEU A 336 -10.10 -2.22 -5.22
C LEU A 336 -10.68 -1.57 -6.47
N PRO A 337 -11.47 -0.49 -6.33
CA PRO A 337 -12.04 0.21 -7.47
C PRO A 337 -10.97 0.74 -8.43
N MET A 338 -11.14 0.51 -9.74
CA MET A 338 -10.25 1.01 -10.79
C MET A 338 -10.31 2.54 -10.95
N ASN A 339 -11.40 3.17 -10.50
CA ASN A 339 -11.57 4.63 -10.45
C ASN A 339 -11.34 5.21 -9.05
N GLY A 340 -10.81 4.42 -8.12
CA GLY A 340 -10.45 4.83 -6.76
C GLY A 340 -8.96 5.11 -6.59
N ILE A 341 -8.59 5.68 -5.46
CA ILE A 341 -7.19 5.74 -5.02
C ILE A 341 -6.76 4.34 -4.56
N SER A 342 -5.69 3.82 -5.14
CA SER A 342 -5.05 2.59 -4.66
C SER A 342 -4.30 2.85 -3.35
N PRO A 343 -4.40 1.96 -2.35
CA PRO A 343 -3.49 1.95 -1.20
C PRO A 343 -2.07 1.67 -1.69
N ASP A 344 -1.13 1.99 -0.81
CA ASP A 344 0.29 1.99 -1.14
C ASP A 344 0.91 0.58 -1.10
N LEU A 345 0.32 -0.35 -1.86
CA LEU A 345 0.67 -1.78 -1.89
C LEU A 345 1.43 -2.22 -3.16
N GLY A 346 1.51 -1.33 -4.16
CA GLY A 346 2.16 -1.61 -5.44
C GLY A 346 3.67 -1.80 -5.35
N PRO A 347 4.32 -2.25 -6.44
CA PRO A 347 5.76 -2.40 -6.48
C PRO A 347 6.48 -1.08 -6.19
N LYS A 348 7.56 -1.16 -5.42
CA LYS A 348 8.46 -0.05 -5.07
C LYS A 348 9.90 -0.49 -5.20
N MET A 349 10.77 0.40 -5.68
CA MET A 349 12.21 0.11 -5.72
C MET A 349 12.92 0.57 -4.45
N TYR A 350 13.89 -0.24 -4.05
CA TYR A 350 14.76 -0.01 -2.91
C TYR A 350 16.21 -0.09 -3.40
N ASN A 351 16.80 1.08 -3.61
CA ASN A 351 18.15 1.24 -4.13
C ASN A 351 19.01 1.82 -3.01
N CYS A 352 20.07 1.11 -2.63
CA CYS A 352 21.00 1.60 -1.62
C CYS A 352 22.41 1.06 -1.86
N THR A 353 23.41 1.92 -1.67
CA THR A 353 24.82 1.50 -1.68
C THR A 353 25.12 0.58 -0.49
N GLY A 354 26.17 -0.22 -0.61
CA GLY A 354 26.60 -1.18 0.40
C GLY A 354 27.33 -0.52 1.57
N CYS A 355 27.11 -1.04 2.77
CA CYS A 355 27.87 -0.69 3.95
C CYS A 355 29.19 -1.48 3.96
N ARG A 356 30.29 -0.79 3.66
CA ARG A 356 31.64 -1.39 3.60
C ARG A 356 32.37 -1.40 4.95
N LEU A 357 31.82 -0.74 5.96
CA LEU A 357 32.37 -0.75 7.33
C LEU A 357 31.84 -1.99 8.07
N ILE A 358 32.77 -2.78 8.60
CA ILE A 358 32.47 -4.10 9.22
C ILE A 358 31.80 -3.93 10.60
N ASN A 359 32.14 -2.86 11.34
CA ASN A 359 31.80 -2.72 12.77
C ASN A 359 30.88 -1.53 13.12
N ASP A 360 30.34 -0.79 12.13
CA ASP A 360 29.54 0.43 12.38
C ASP A 360 28.29 0.51 11.48
N SER A 361 27.67 -0.65 11.23
CA SER A 361 26.52 -0.74 10.32
C SER A 361 25.25 -0.19 10.98
N HIS A 362 24.86 1.04 10.61
CA HIS A 362 23.53 1.60 10.90
C HIS A 362 22.37 0.98 10.09
N GLY A 363 22.69 0.03 9.19
CA GLY A 363 21.73 -0.64 8.32
C GLY A 363 21.30 0.23 7.13
N SER A 364 21.12 -0.40 5.96
CA SER A 364 20.50 0.28 4.81
C SER A 364 19.01 0.53 5.05
N THR A 365 18.37 -0.34 5.83
CA THR A 365 16.99 -0.22 6.30
C THR A 365 16.94 -0.52 7.79
N LYS A 366 16.52 0.47 8.59
CA LYS A 366 16.36 0.34 10.04
C LYS A 366 15.22 -0.62 10.39
N LEU A 367 15.19 -1.05 11.64
CA LEU A 367 14.15 -1.92 12.17
C LEU A 367 12.77 -1.28 11.98
N HIS A 368 11.90 -1.98 11.27
CA HIS A 368 10.52 -1.56 11.02
C HIS A 368 9.63 -2.80 10.85
N MET A 369 8.35 -2.58 10.59
CA MET A 369 7.36 -3.63 10.41
C MET A 369 6.31 -3.16 9.43
N ASP A 370 5.94 -4.01 8.48
CA ASP A 370 4.87 -3.72 7.53
C ASP A 370 3.50 -4.09 8.11
N ILE A 371 2.48 -3.32 7.75
CA ILE A 371 1.10 -3.56 8.19
C ILE A 371 0.54 -4.82 7.52
N THR A 372 0.97 -5.09 6.30
CA THR A 372 0.51 -6.16 5.42
C THR A 372 1.63 -7.16 5.16
N ASP A 373 1.31 -8.24 4.44
CA ASP A 373 2.33 -9.16 3.94
C ASP A 373 3.16 -8.47 2.84
N ALA A 374 4.42 -8.87 2.69
CA ALA A 374 5.31 -8.30 1.68
C ALA A 374 6.19 -9.36 1.01
N VAL A 375 6.63 -9.06 -0.20
CA VAL A 375 7.70 -9.80 -0.90
C VAL A 375 8.74 -8.82 -1.42
N ASN A 376 10.01 -9.10 -1.17
CA ASN A 376 11.15 -8.32 -1.62
C ASN A 376 12.08 -9.15 -2.50
N ILE A 377 12.31 -8.73 -3.74
CA ILE A 377 13.17 -9.40 -4.71
C ILE A 377 14.44 -8.58 -4.93
N MET A 378 15.60 -9.18 -4.76
CA MET A 378 16.86 -8.56 -5.18
C MET A 378 17.07 -8.83 -6.67
N VAL A 379 17.05 -7.77 -7.47
CA VAL A 379 17.14 -7.87 -8.94
C VAL A 379 18.56 -7.65 -9.45
N TRP A 380 19.39 -6.97 -8.66
CA TRP A 380 20.80 -6.74 -8.98
C TRP A 380 21.60 -6.46 -7.71
N SER A 381 22.87 -6.89 -7.70
CA SER A 381 23.87 -6.44 -6.72
C SER A 381 25.24 -6.25 -7.38
N ALA A 382 26.05 -5.38 -6.80
CA ALA A 382 27.46 -5.28 -7.14
C ALA A 382 28.16 -6.59 -6.71
N PRO A 383 29.12 -7.10 -7.50
CA PRO A 383 29.89 -8.26 -7.10
C PRO A 383 30.72 -7.94 -5.85
N ASP A 384 30.88 -8.94 -4.99
CA ASP A 384 31.82 -8.89 -3.87
C ASP A 384 33.27 -8.90 -4.39
N PRO A 385 34.27 -8.51 -3.57
CA PRO A 385 35.67 -8.46 -3.99
C PRO A 385 36.24 -9.79 -4.52
N ASP A 386 35.64 -10.92 -4.15
CA ASP A 386 35.99 -12.25 -4.62
C ASP A 386 35.26 -12.66 -5.92
N GLY A 387 34.50 -11.75 -6.52
CA GLY A 387 33.75 -11.96 -7.76
C GLY A 387 32.41 -12.66 -7.58
N LYS A 388 32.01 -13.02 -6.35
CA LYS A 388 30.69 -13.63 -6.10
C LYS A 388 29.58 -12.57 -6.16
N PRO A 389 28.32 -12.97 -6.43
CA PRO A 389 27.20 -12.06 -6.32
C PRO A 389 27.11 -11.46 -4.92
N GLY A 390 27.01 -10.13 -4.86
CA GLY A 390 26.90 -9.40 -3.61
C GLY A 390 25.62 -9.72 -2.84
N THR A 391 25.60 -9.35 -1.56
CA THR A 391 24.55 -9.78 -0.62
C THR A 391 23.93 -8.64 0.16
N ALA A 392 22.70 -8.86 0.64
CA ALA A 392 22.09 -8.06 1.69
C ALA A 392 21.74 -8.96 2.88
N LEU A 393 22.17 -8.56 4.08
CA LEU A 393 21.87 -9.25 5.32
C LEU A 393 20.53 -8.77 5.86
N TRP A 394 19.61 -9.71 6.08
CA TRP A 394 18.31 -9.46 6.70
C TRP A 394 18.25 -10.10 8.07
N HIS A 395 17.64 -9.38 9.00
CA HIS A 395 17.16 -9.94 10.26
C HIS A 395 15.64 -9.78 10.29
N ILE A 396 14.91 -10.89 10.43
CA ILE A 396 13.45 -10.91 10.49
C ILE A 396 13.01 -11.61 11.77
N TRP A 397 12.27 -10.95 12.63
CA TRP A 397 11.63 -11.57 13.78
C TRP A 397 10.25 -12.10 13.39
N SER A 398 9.86 -13.29 13.84
CA SER A 398 8.49 -13.79 13.64
C SER A 398 7.46 -12.82 14.24
N PRO A 399 6.18 -12.88 13.86
CA PRO A 399 5.17 -12.01 14.44
C PRO A 399 5.13 -12.09 15.98
N SER A 400 5.22 -13.31 16.54
CA SER A 400 5.27 -13.53 17.98
C SER A 400 6.54 -12.98 18.63
N ALA A 401 7.71 -13.18 18.00
CA ALA A 401 8.98 -12.64 18.52
C ALA A 401 9.03 -11.10 18.44
N SER A 402 8.38 -10.50 17.44
CA SER A 402 8.32 -9.06 17.24
C SER A 402 7.53 -8.34 18.34
N LEU A 403 6.47 -8.98 18.86
CA LEU A 403 5.73 -8.49 20.03
C LEU A 403 6.66 -8.38 21.25
N ILE A 404 7.45 -9.42 21.51
CA ILE A 404 8.39 -9.44 22.65
C ILE A 404 9.53 -8.45 22.41
N LEU A 405 10.09 -8.40 21.19
CA LEU A 405 11.15 -7.48 20.81
C LEU A 405 10.80 -6.03 21.15
N SER A 406 9.57 -5.59 20.82
CA SER A 406 9.14 -4.22 21.12
C SER A 406 9.19 -3.89 22.62
N GLN A 407 8.84 -4.84 23.48
CA GLN A 407 8.89 -4.68 24.93
C GLN A 407 10.33 -4.67 25.43
N CYS A 408 11.16 -5.58 24.93
CA CYS A 408 12.59 -5.64 25.24
C CYS A 408 13.31 -4.33 24.89
N LEU A 409 13.03 -3.76 23.72
CA LEU A 409 13.64 -2.49 23.29
C LEU A 409 13.30 -1.33 24.25
N ARG A 410 12.11 -1.32 24.85
CA ARG A 410 11.78 -0.34 25.91
C ARG A 410 12.58 -0.60 27.18
N LEU A 411 12.69 -1.84 27.61
CA LEU A 411 13.46 -2.23 28.80
C LEU A 411 14.97 -1.97 28.64
N GLU A 412 15.48 -2.03 27.41
CA GLU A 412 16.87 -1.70 27.05
C GLU A 412 17.08 -0.19 26.81
N GLY A 413 16.07 0.67 27.05
CA GLY A 413 16.24 2.12 27.13
C GLY A 413 15.63 2.95 25.99
N PHE A 414 14.75 2.38 25.14
CA PHE A 414 14.00 3.20 24.18
C PHE A 414 13.00 4.12 24.89
N ASN A 415 13.30 5.43 24.87
CA ASN A 415 12.49 6.48 25.50
C ASN A 415 11.74 7.38 24.49
N GLY A 416 11.78 7.03 23.19
CA GLY A 416 11.12 7.82 22.15
C GLY A 416 9.59 7.73 22.19
N PRO A 417 8.87 8.68 21.58
CA PRO A 417 7.41 8.63 21.49
C PRO A 417 6.95 7.45 20.61
N GLY A 418 5.83 6.84 21.00
CA GLY A 418 5.18 5.78 20.22
C GLY A 418 5.86 4.42 20.34
N HIS A 419 5.62 3.56 19.35
CA HIS A 419 6.12 2.18 19.28
C HIS A 419 7.59 2.12 18.80
N PRO A 420 8.50 1.36 19.47
CA PRO A 420 9.93 1.35 19.15
C PRO A 420 10.24 0.85 17.74
N VAL A 421 9.55 -0.20 17.28
CA VAL A 421 9.72 -0.73 15.91
C VAL A 421 9.17 0.26 14.87
N HIS A 422 7.99 0.82 15.11
CA HIS A 422 7.35 1.73 14.15
C HIS A 422 8.03 3.09 14.06
N SER A 423 8.85 3.43 15.05
CA SER A 423 9.67 4.65 15.03
C SER A 423 10.71 4.64 13.91
N GLN A 424 11.13 3.45 13.46
CA GLN A 424 12.20 3.27 12.47
C GLN A 424 13.52 3.97 12.87
N LEU A 425 13.76 4.18 14.16
CA LEU A 425 14.95 4.85 14.68
C LEU A 425 16.09 3.88 15.02
N ILE A 426 15.76 2.61 15.24
CA ILE A 426 16.65 1.60 15.80
C ILE A 426 17.19 0.71 14.68
N TYR A 427 18.46 0.35 14.76
CA TYR A 427 19.02 -0.82 14.07
C TYR A 427 19.57 -1.75 15.15
N VAL A 428 19.13 -3.01 15.16
CA VAL A 428 19.56 -3.99 16.16
C VAL A 428 20.89 -4.59 15.70
N ASP A 429 21.99 -4.06 16.22
CA ASP A 429 23.34 -4.56 15.96
C ASP A 429 23.61 -5.91 16.63
N GLU A 430 24.82 -6.44 16.45
CA GLU A 430 25.22 -7.74 16.99
C GLU A 430 25.24 -7.77 18.53
N ASP A 431 25.70 -6.69 19.17
CA ASP A 431 25.71 -6.56 20.63
C ASP A 431 24.30 -6.53 21.21
N MET A 432 23.39 -5.78 20.57
CA MET A 432 21.96 -5.74 20.91
C MET A 432 21.34 -7.13 20.72
N GLN A 433 21.62 -7.82 19.61
CA GLN A 433 21.13 -9.18 19.38
C GLN A 433 21.63 -10.14 20.48
N HIS A 434 22.90 -10.06 20.86
CA HIS A 434 23.45 -10.86 21.95
C HIS A 434 22.74 -10.62 23.28
N ARG A 435 22.47 -9.35 23.63
CA ARG A 435 21.71 -8.99 24.84
C ARG A 435 20.27 -9.49 24.77
N LEU A 436 19.59 -9.29 23.64
CA LEU A 436 18.21 -9.74 23.43
C LEU A 436 18.07 -11.25 23.58
N TRP A 437 19.01 -12.01 23.03
CA TRP A 437 19.05 -13.47 23.16
C TRP A 437 19.34 -13.91 24.59
N THR A 438 20.39 -13.37 25.21
CA THR A 438 20.84 -13.80 26.54
C THR A 438 19.78 -13.52 27.60
N LYS A 439 19.13 -12.35 27.55
CA LYS A 439 18.18 -11.87 28.57
C LYS A 439 16.73 -12.27 28.31
N TYR A 440 16.30 -12.28 27.04
CA TYR A 440 14.88 -12.43 26.68
C TYR A 440 14.58 -13.60 25.75
N LYS A 441 15.60 -14.32 25.26
CA LYS A 441 15.47 -15.43 24.29
C LYS A 441 14.76 -15.00 22.99
N VAL A 442 14.97 -13.75 22.59
CA VAL A 442 14.47 -13.19 21.33
C VAL A 442 15.61 -13.05 20.35
N ARG A 443 15.49 -13.67 19.17
CA ARG A 443 16.45 -13.57 18.07
C ARG A 443 15.74 -13.56 16.72
N PRO A 444 16.35 -12.99 15.68
CA PRO A 444 15.80 -12.99 14.33
C PRO A 444 16.10 -14.30 13.59
N TYR A 445 15.36 -14.54 12.52
CA TYR A 445 15.83 -15.30 11.36
C TYR A 445 16.84 -14.47 10.57
N VAL A 446 17.94 -15.09 10.15
CA VAL A 446 19.03 -14.44 9.42
C VAL A 446 19.01 -14.90 7.98
N ILE A 447 18.93 -13.97 7.01
CA ILE A 447 18.89 -14.28 5.58
C ILE A 447 19.99 -13.48 4.86
N HIS A 448 20.77 -14.16 4.02
CA HIS A 448 21.72 -13.54 3.10
C HIS A 448 21.12 -13.51 1.71
N GLN A 449 20.35 -12.46 1.41
CA GLN A 449 19.66 -12.31 0.13
C GLN A 449 20.67 -12.03 -1.00
N ARG A 450 20.56 -12.78 -2.09
CA ARG A 450 21.34 -12.64 -3.33
C ARG A 450 20.45 -12.23 -4.52
N PRO A 451 21.02 -11.77 -5.64
CA PRO A 451 20.25 -11.52 -6.85
C PRO A 451 19.47 -12.78 -7.28
N GLY A 452 18.18 -12.60 -7.56
CA GLY A 452 17.24 -13.68 -7.86
C GLY A 452 16.54 -14.28 -6.64
N ASP A 453 16.83 -13.82 -5.42
CA ASP A 453 16.11 -14.23 -4.21
C ASP A 453 14.94 -13.29 -3.92
N ALA A 454 13.76 -13.87 -3.75
CA ALA A 454 12.57 -13.24 -3.22
C ALA A 454 12.37 -13.63 -1.74
N VAL A 455 12.44 -12.65 -0.84
CA VAL A 455 12.18 -12.80 0.58
C VAL A 455 10.72 -12.42 0.85
N PHE A 456 9.92 -13.36 1.30
CA PHE A 456 8.55 -13.13 1.76
C PHE A 456 8.54 -12.85 3.26
N ILE A 457 7.85 -11.77 3.66
CA ILE A 457 7.77 -11.27 5.04
C ILE A 457 6.31 -11.28 5.50
N PRO A 458 5.95 -12.09 6.51
CA PRO A 458 4.59 -12.11 7.04
C PRO A 458 4.22 -10.78 7.69
N ALA A 459 2.96 -10.37 7.58
CA ALA A 459 2.46 -9.21 8.32
C ALA A 459 2.76 -9.36 9.82
N GLY A 460 3.28 -8.29 10.44
CA GLY A 460 3.64 -8.30 11.86
C GLY A 460 5.06 -8.76 12.17
N SER A 461 5.84 -9.17 11.17
CA SER A 461 7.28 -9.43 11.34
C SER A 461 8.10 -8.15 11.32
N ALA A 462 8.72 -7.83 12.45
CA ALA A 462 9.73 -6.78 12.52
C ALA A 462 10.98 -7.21 11.74
N HIS A 463 11.57 -6.32 10.97
CA HIS A 463 12.73 -6.63 10.17
C HIS A 463 13.62 -5.42 9.86
N GLN A 464 14.89 -5.70 9.53
CA GLN A 464 15.90 -4.73 9.16
C GLN A 464 16.83 -5.31 8.09
N VAL A 465 17.53 -4.44 7.35
CA VAL A 465 18.40 -4.84 6.25
C VAL A 465 19.73 -4.08 6.30
N ALA A 466 20.83 -4.79 6.07
CA ALA A 466 22.14 -4.21 5.78
C ALA A 466 22.67 -4.73 4.45
N ASN A 467 22.70 -3.86 3.44
CA ASN A 467 23.40 -4.12 2.18
C ASN A 467 24.91 -4.31 2.46
N LYS A 468 25.46 -5.47 2.13
CA LYS A 468 26.91 -5.70 2.16
C LYS A 468 27.58 -5.25 0.87
N SER A 469 26.81 -5.22 -0.21
CA SER A 469 27.20 -4.75 -1.53
C SER A 469 26.11 -3.82 -2.05
N ASP A 470 26.43 -2.93 -3.00
CA ASP A 470 25.43 -2.06 -3.63
C ASP A 470 24.31 -2.93 -4.20
N ALA A 471 23.04 -2.60 -3.94
CA ALA A 471 21.95 -3.48 -4.32
C ALA A 471 20.70 -2.72 -4.75
N ILE A 472 20.03 -3.32 -5.73
CA ILE A 472 18.75 -2.87 -6.30
C ILE A 472 17.74 -3.96 -5.98
N LYS A 473 16.67 -3.58 -5.29
CA LYS A 473 15.58 -4.48 -4.92
C LYS A 473 14.25 -3.88 -5.34
N ILE A 474 13.28 -4.74 -5.56
CA ILE A 474 11.88 -4.36 -5.79
C ILE A 474 11.01 -5.14 -4.82
N ALA A 475 10.04 -4.48 -4.20
CA ALA A 475 9.11 -5.13 -3.29
C ALA A 475 7.68 -4.69 -3.55
N CYS A 476 6.73 -5.55 -3.24
CA CYS A 476 5.32 -5.18 -3.18
C CYS A 476 4.67 -5.78 -1.94
N ASP A 477 3.56 -5.16 -1.55
CA ASP A 477 2.76 -5.61 -0.43
C ASP A 477 1.49 -6.29 -0.94
N PHE A 478 0.93 -7.19 -0.14
CA PHE A 478 -0.32 -7.86 -0.45
C PHE A 478 -1.12 -8.15 0.81
N ILE A 479 -2.43 -8.33 0.64
CA ILE A 479 -3.34 -8.64 1.75
C ILE A 479 -3.87 -10.04 1.54
N PHE A 480 -3.29 -11.01 2.25
CA PHE A 480 -3.78 -12.37 2.26
C PHE A 480 -4.63 -12.65 3.51
N VAL A 481 -5.70 -13.44 3.33
CA VAL A 481 -6.70 -13.72 4.38
C VAL A 481 -6.09 -14.33 5.65
N GLN A 482 -4.98 -15.05 5.52
CA GLN A 482 -4.35 -15.78 6.63
C GLN A 482 -3.77 -14.84 7.69
N ASN A 483 -3.19 -13.72 7.28
CA ASN A 483 -2.58 -12.73 8.17
C ASN A 483 -3.47 -11.50 8.39
N LEU A 484 -4.75 -11.59 7.99
CA LEU A 484 -5.65 -10.45 8.02
C LEU A 484 -5.98 -9.98 9.45
N HIS A 485 -6.06 -10.90 10.42
CA HIS A 485 -6.20 -10.54 11.85
C HIS A 485 -4.97 -9.78 12.37
N THR A 486 -3.77 -10.19 11.97
CA THR A 486 -2.53 -9.47 12.31
C THR A 486 -2.52 -8.09 11.67
N THR A 487 -2.89 -7.99 10.39
CA THR A 487 -3.02 -6.71 9.66
C THR A 487 -3.99 -5.77 10.38
N HIS A 488 -5.16 -6.26 10.80
CA HIS A 488 -6.17 -5.49 11.53
C HIS A 488 -5.67 -4.97 12.89
N ARG A 489 -4.95 -5.80 13.65
CA ARG A 489 -4.31 -5.39 14.90
C ARG A 489 -3.28 -4.27 14.66
N LEU A 490 -2.45 -4.41 13.63
CA LEU A 490 -1.42 -3.42 13.30
C LEU A 490 -2.01 -2.07 12.88
N VAL A 491 -3.16 -2.04 12.21
CA VAL A 491 -3.86 -0.76 11.91
C VAL A 491 -4.13 0.05 13.19
N SER A 492 -4.49 -0.63 14.28
CA SER A 492 -4.71 0.01 15.59
C SER A 492 -3.40 0.42 16.25
N GLU A 493 -2.38 -0.43 16.20
CA GLU A 493 -1.04 -0.15 16.76
C GLU A 493 -0.36 1.04 16.06
N PHE A 494 -0.46 1.14 14.74
CA PHE A 494 0.03 2.28 13.97
C PHE A 494 -0.77 3.55 14.27
N ARG A 495 -2.08 3.46 14.54
CA ARG A 495 -2.86 4.61 15.00
C ARG A 495 -2.33 5.17 16.31
N GLU A 496 -2.00 4.31 17.28
CA GLU A 496 -1.41 4.73 18.55
C GLU A 496 -0.03 5.38 18.34
N HIS A 497 0.80 4.78 17.49
CA HIS A 497 2.08 5.38 17.11
C HIS A 497 1.89 6.79 16.52
N ARG A 498 0.98 6.97 15.54
CA ARG A 498 0.70 8.29 14.93
C ARG A 498 0.20 9.31 15.95
N LEU A 499 -0.63 8.90 16.92
CA LEU A 499 -1.08 9.80 17.99
C LEU A 499 0.08 10.26 18.88
N ALA A 500 1.00 9.35 19.20
CA ALA A 500 2.16 9.66 20.03
C ALA A 500 3.20 10.53 19.31
N THR A 501 3.46 10.27 18.01
CA THR A 501 4.51 10.96 17.24
C THR A 501 4.01 12.16 16.44
N LYS A 502 2.69 12.27 16.21
CA LYS A 502 2.04 13.25 15.31
C LYS A 502 2.55 13.18 13.87
N TRP A 503 3.04 12.01 13.45
CA TRP A 503 3.61 11.79 12.12
C TRP A 503 2.96 10.60 11.43
N GLY A 504 2.84 10.68 10.09
CA GLY A 504 2.26 9.64 9.24
C GLY A 504 0.75 9.74 9.04
N GLU A 505 0.24 9.02 8.04
CA GLU A 505 -1.18 8.89 7.71
C GLU A 505 -1.51 7.43 7.40
N ASP A 506 -2.79 7.05 7.50
CA ASP A 506 -3.26 5.72 7.15
C ASP A 506 -3.46 5.58 5.64
N VAL A 507 -2.39 5.15 4.95
CA VAL A 507 -2.38 4.96 3.49
C VAL A 507 -2.98 3.62 3.05
N LEU A 508 -3.14 2.67 3.98
CA LEU A 508 -3.70 1.35 3.71
C LEU A 508 -5.22 1.40 3.58
N SER A 509 -5.90 2.16 4.46
CA SER A 509 -7.37 2.23 4.47
C SER A 509 -8.01 0.82 4.49
N LEU A 510 -7.59 -0.02 5.44
CA LEU A 510 -7.91 -1.44 5.48
C LEU A 510 -9.42 -1.70 5.38
N TYR A 511 -10.24 -0.99 6.17
CA TYR A 511 -11.68 -1.21 6.18
C TYR A 511 -12.33 -0.91 4.82
N ASP A 512 -11.93 0.16 4.14
CA ASP A 512 -12.40 0.46 2.78
C ASP A 512 -11.96 -0.64 1.80
N THR A 513 -10.71 -1.11 1.91
CA THR A 513 -10.17 -2.20 1.07
C THR A 513 -11.00 -3.48 1.24
N LEU A 514 -11.23 -3.90 2.48
CA LEU A 514 -12.02 -5.10 2.78
C LEU A 514 -13.48 -4.94 2.34
N TYR A 515 -14.06 -3.77 2.52
CA TYR A 515 -15.45 -3.53 2.14
C TYR A 515 -15.62 -3.55 0.62
N HIS A 516 -14.71 -2.94 -0.14
CA HIS A 516 -14.71 -3.05 -1.61
C HIS A 516 -14.53 -4.49 -2.09
N ALA A 517 -13.63 -5.24 -1.45
CA ALA A 517 -13.50 -6.67 -1.70
C ALA A 517 -14.83 -7.40 -1.46
N TYR A 518 -15.42 -7.21 -0.28
CA TYR A 518 -16.68 -7.86 0.09
C TYR A 518 -17.84 -7.52 -0.86
N GLN A 519 -17.94 -6.26 -1.29
CA GLN A 519 -18.96 -5.82 -2.24
C GLN A 519 -18.80 -6.40 -3.65
N SER A 520 -17.60 -6.86 -4.03
CA SER A 520 -17.37 -7.47 -5.35
C SER A 520 -17.86 -8.93 -5.42
N PHE A 521 -17.90 -9.62 -4.28
CA PHE A 521 -18.11 -11.06 -4.20
C PHE A 521 -19.44 -11.57 -4.80
N PRO A 522 -20.60 -10.89 -4.66
CA PRO A 522 -21.84 -11.35 -5.27
C PRO A 522 -21.73 -11.47 -6.80
N SER A 523 -21.17 -10.46 -7.46
CA SER A 523 -20.98 -10.46 -8.91
C SER A 523 -19.99 -11.53 -9.36
N LEU A 524 -18.87 -11.68 -8.64
CA LEU A 524 -17.87 -12.70 -8.93
C LEU A 524 -18.40 -14.12 -8.70
N ARG A 525 -19.27 -14.33 -7.70
CA ARG A 525 -19.88 -15.64 -7.43
C ARG A 525 -20.78 -16.07 -8.58
N GLN A 526 -21.56 -15.15 -9.15
CA GLN A 526 -22.39 -15.43 -10.32
C GLN A 526 -21.53 -15.86 -11.52
N VAL A 527 -20.43 -15.15 -11.78
CA VAL A 527 -19.48 -15.52 -12.85
C VAL A 527 -18.85 -16.89 -12.59
N ALA A 528 -18.38 -17.16 -11.37
CA ALA A 528 -17.74 -18.43 -11.01
C ALA A 528 -18.69 -19.63 -11.15
N LEU A 529 -19.96 -19.47 -10.78
CA LEU A 529 -20.99 -20.50 -10.97
C LEU A 529 -21.26 -20.77 -12.45
N ASN A 530 -21.34 -19.74 -13.29
CA ASN A 530 -21.56 -19.91 -14.73
C ASN A 530 -20.40 -20.66 -15.42
N VAL A 531 -19.16 -20.42 -14.99
CA VAL A 531 -17.98 -21.17 -15.46
C VAL A 531 -18.07 -22.65 -15.04
N THR A 532 -18.60 -22.93 -13.85
CA THR A 532 -18.68 -24.30 -13.29
C THR A 532 -19.82 -25.12 -13.91
N ILE A 533 -20.87 -24.46 -14.41
CA ILE A 533 -22.03 -25.09 -15.09
C ILE A 533 -21.74 -25.33 -16.58
N SER A 534 -20.69 -24.71 -17.14
CA SER A 534 -20.32 -24.82 -18.55
C SER A 534 -19.24 -25.86 -18.91
N PRO A 535 -19.19 -27.09 -18.33
CA PRO A 535 -18.45 -28.19 -18.96
C PRO A 535 -19.43 -29.17 -19.61
N THR A 536 -20.07 -28.79 -20.73
CA THR A 536 -20.52 -29.73 -21.78
C THR A 536 -20.71 -29.00 -23.12
N SER A 537 -19.94 -29.45 -24.12
CA SER A 537 -20.17 -29.47 -25.59
C SER A 537 -20.73 -28.23 -26.29
N ASP A 538 -19.87 -27.59 -27.10
CA ASP A 538 -20.04 -27.23 -28.52
C ASP A 538 -19.54 -25.81 -28.83
N ASP A 539 -18.24 -25.67 -29.08
CA ASP A 539 -17.75 -25.09 -30.34
C ASP A 539 -16.22 -25.24 -30.40
N LEU A 540 -15.73 -26.17 -31.22
CA LEU A 540 -14.45 -26.12 -31.95
C LEU A 540 -14.38 -27.39 -32.81
N SER A 541 -15.14 -27.39 -33.91
CA SER A 541 -14.77 -28.19 -35.07
C SER A 541 -13.55 -27.52 -35.72
N PHE A 542 -12.36 -27.97 -35.32
CA PHE A 542 -11.18 -27.79 -36.14
C PHE A 542 -11.10 -28.98 -37.09
N ASP A 543 -11.32 -28.71 -38.37
CA ASP A 543 -11.06 -29.63 -39.46
C ASP A 543 -9.60 -30.12 -39.38
N ASN A 544 -9.45 -31.41 -39.09
CA ASN A 544 -8.23 -32.15 -39.32
C ASN A 544 -8.11 -32.41 -40.83
N GLN A 545 -7.37 -31.56 -41.54
CA GLN A 545 -6.71 -31.98 -42.77
C GLN A 545 -5.27 -32.35 -42.48
N ALA A 546 -5.01 -33.64 -42.71
CA ALA A 546 -3.74 -34.32 -42.55
C ALA A 546 -2.61 -33.61 -43.32
N ILE A 547 -1.49 -33.40 -42.64
CA ILE A 547 -0.21 -33.16 -43.29
C ILE A 547 0.37 -34.54 -43.63
N ASP A 548 0.40 -34.82 -44.92
CA ASP A 548 0.98 -36.00 -45.55
C ASP A 548 2.51 -36.00 -45.39
N HIS A 549 3.03 -37.12 -44.88
CA HIS A 549 4.45 -37.42 -44.82
C HIS A 549 4.93 -37.88 -46.20
N SER A 550 5.58 -37.00 -46.96
CA SER A 550 6.37 -37.41 -48.12
C SER A 550 7.87 -37.34 -47.81
N VAL A 551 8.47 -38.52 -47.66
CA VAL A 551 9.89 -38.75 -47.89
C VAL A 551 9.97 -39.57 -49.16
N MET A 552 10.53 -39.02 -50.24
CA MET A 552 11.27 -39.77 -51.25
C MET A 552 12.33 -38.86 -51.90
N ALA A 553 13.54 -39.40 -51.97
CA ALA A 553 14.79 -38.79 -52.38
C ALA A 553 14.85 -38.42 -53.85
N VAL A 554 15.64 -37.39 -54.22
CA VAL A 554 16.51 -37.40 -55.41
C VAL A 554 17.78 -36.60 -55.15
N ASP A 555 18.83 -37.12 -55.77
CA ASP A 555 20.27 -36.91 -55.74
C ASP A 555 20.80 -35.61 -56.38
N ASP A 556 22.11 -35.40 -56.17
CA ASP A 556 23.02 -34.31 -56.54
C ASP A 556 22.96 -33.79 -58.00
N SER A 557 23.06 -32.46 -58.17
CA SER A 557 23.98 -31.81 -59.14
C SER A 557 23.91 -30.27 -59.06
N ALA A 558 25.08 -29.65 -59.21
CA ALA A 558 25.40 -28.24 -58.93
C ALA A 558 25.03 -27.26 -60.09
N PRO A 559 25.65 -26.05 -60.21
CA PRO A 559 25.18 -24.77 -59.67
C PRO A 559 24.96 -23.68 -60.75
N GLN A 560 24.45 -22.49 -60.37
CA GLN A 560 24.82 -21.12 -60.85
C GLN A 560 23.66 -20.11 -61.04
N ALA A 561 23.94 -18.88 -60.56
CA ALA A 561 23.74 -17.57 -61.21
C ALA A 561 22.34 -16.91 -61.34
N GLU A 562 22.26 -15.75 -60.66
CA GLU A 562 21.91 -14.41 -61.19
C GLU A 562 20.49 -14.02 -61.69
N LEU A 563 20.24 -12.71 -61.52
CA LEU A 563 19.19 -11.83 -62.08
C LEU A 563 17.80 -11.89 -61.43
N SER A 564 17.42 -10.95 -60.56
CA SER A 564 17.09 -9.52 -60.77
C SER A 564 15.77 -9.24 -61.52
N LYS A 565 14.98 -8.35 -60.89
CA LYS A 565 13.97 -7.41 -61.44
C LYS A 565 12.55 -7.93 -61.77
N ARG A 566 11.58 -7.52 -60.93
CA ARG A 566 10.50 -6.53 -61.24
C ARG A 566 9.60 -6.37 -59.99
N ASN A 567 9.58 -5.18 -59.36
CA ASN A 567 8.55 -4.11 -59.46
C ASN A 567 7.16 -4.54 -58.95
N ARG A 568 6.34 -3.78 -58.20
CA ARG A 568 6.32 -2.44 -57.55
C ARG A 568 4.94 -2.32 -56.87
N LEU A 569 4.83 -1.50 -55.81
CA LEU A 569 3.62 -0.82 -55.26
C LEU A 569 2.59 -1.73 -54.57
N ALA A 570 1.95 -1.38 -53.45
CA ALA A 570 1.54 -0.06 -52.97
C ALA A 570 1.57 0.08 -51.43
N SER A 571 1.84 1.30 -51.00
CA SER A 571 1.67 1.84 -49.65
C SER A 571 0.20 2.19 -49.38
N ILE A 572 -0.30 1.86 -48.18
CA ILE A 572 -1.56 2.38 -47.65
C ILE A 572 -1.27 3.11 -46.34
N THR A 573 -1.48 4.42 -46.36
CA THR A 573 -1.48 5.34 -45.23
C THR A 573 -2.88 5.35 -44.61
N PHE A 574 -2.99 5.25 -43.29
CA PHE A 574 -4.24 5.48 -42.56
C PHE A 574 -4.11 6.75 -41.70
N VAL A 575 -5.04 7.69 -41.89
CA VAL A 575 -5.14 8.97 -41.17
C VAL A 575 -6.34 8.89 -40.23
N PRO A 576 -6.23 9.26 -38.94
CA PRO A 576 -7.40 9.58 -38.12
C PRO A 576 -7.64 11.09 -38.08
N SER A 577 -8.88 11.46 -38.37
CA SER A 577 -9.42 12.82 -38.34
C SER A 577 -9.42 13.44 -36.94
N ALA A 578 -8.92 14.66 -36.84
CA ALA A 578 -9.08 15.54 -35.68
C ALA A 578 -10.28 16.46 -35.86
N GLN A 579 -11.18 16.51 -34.88
CA GLN A 579 -11.90 17.73 -34.50
C GLN A 579 -12.53 17.59 -33.11
N GLY A 580 -12.11 18.49 -32.20
CA GLY A 580 -12.91 18.95 -31.07
C GLY A 580 -12.61 18.33 -29.71
N ILE A 581 -11.68 18.91 -28.96
CA ILE A 581 -11.94 19.59 -27.66
C ILE A 581 -10.61 20.18 -27.18
N ALA A 582 -10.54 21.51 -27.20
CA ALA A 582 -9.58 22.29 -26.46
C ALA A 582 -10.07 22.44 -25.01
N THR A 583 -9.12 22.67 -24.09
CA THR A 583 -9.26 23.19 -22.71
C THR A 583 -9.30 22.14 -21.59
N LEU A 584 -8.15 21.90 -20.96
CA LEU A 584 -7.95 21.89 -19.48
C LEU A 584 -6.46 21.64 -19.15
N ILE A 585 -5.65 22.67 -19.36
CA ILE A 585 -4.42 22.89 -18.58
C ILE A 585 -4.83 23.85 -17.47
N GLU A 586 -4.85 23.38 -16.22
CA GLU A 586 -4.60 24.14 -14.98
C GLU A 586 -5.08 23.31 -13.78
N THR A 587 -4.12 22.76 -13.02
CA THR A 587 -4.02 22.77 -11.54
C THR A 587 -3.22 21.57 -11.02
N ALA A 588 -1.90 21.56 -11.29
CA ALA A 588 -0.92 20.81 -10.50
C ALA A 588 0.06 21.82 -9.89
N SER A 589 -0.35 22.43 -8.79
CA SER A 589 0.47 23.27 -7.91
C SER A 589 -0.15 23.21 -6.52
N PHE A 590 0.70 23.25 -5.49
CA PHE A 590 0.44 23.19 -4.04
C PHE A 590 0.75 21.85 -3.35
N PHE A 591 2.04 21.62 -3.08
CA PHE A 591 2.55 21.49 -1.71
C PHE A 591 4.03 21.93 -1.69
N THR A 592 4.27 23.21 -1.43
CA THR A 592 5.53 23.69 -0.87
C THR A 592 5.32 23.90 0.62
N SER A 593 6.05 23.21 1.47
CA SER A 593 6.30 23.68 2.84
C SER A 593 7.81 23.70 3.08
N LYS A 594 8.37 24.90 2.96
CA LYS A 594 9.63 25.28 3.58
C LYS A 594 9.46 25.15 5.09
N GLY A 595 10.10 24.15 5.69
CA GLY A 595 10.43 24.16 7.12
C GLY A 595 11.92 24.42 7.23
N ARG A 596 12.31 25.58 7.76
CA ARG A 596 13.68 25.78 8.24
C ARG A 596 13.92 24.83 9.43
N PRO A 597 15.09 24.20 9.57
CA PRO A 597 15.44 23.54 10.81
C PRO A 597 15.64 24.61 11.90
N MET A 598 14.92 24.50 13.02
CA MET A 598 15.32 25.18 14.25
C MET A 598 16.53 24.44 14.81
N ALA A 599 17.66 25.14 14.88
CA ALA A 599 18.82 24.70 15.63
C ALA A 599 18.43 24.58 17.11
N VAL A 600 18.56 23.38 17.68
CA VAL A 600 18.57 23.17 19.12
C VAL A 600 19.99 23.42 19.58
N THR A 601 20.22 24.59 20.17
CA THR A 601 21.47 24.89 20.88
C THR A 601 21.48 24.15 22.21
N HIS A 602 22.42 23.23 22.39
CA HIS A 602 22.78 22.70 23.70
C HIS A 602 23.43 23.83 24.54
N PRO A 603 23.07 24.01 25.82
CA PRO A 603 23.86 24.84 26.71
C PRO A 603 25.11 24.07 27.16
N ASP A 604 26.28 24.63 26.84
CA ASP A 604 27.57 24.24 27.38
C ASP A 604 27.58 24.40 28.90
N LEU A 605 27.88 23.30 29.59
CA LEU A 605 28.36 23.28 30.96
C LEU A 605 29.87 23.04 30.92
N THR A 606 30.67 24.09 31.03
CA THR A 606 32.00 23.97 31.64
C THR A 606 32.31 25.14 32.55
N SER A 607 32.75 24.75 33.74
CA SER A 607 33.41 25.48 34.82
C SER A 607 34.40 26.57 34.39
N GLY A 608 34.44 27.66 35.18
CA GLY A 608 35.56 28.60 35.23
C GLY A 608 35.12 30.05 35.27
#